data_AF-A0A0F9PM37-F1
#
_entry.id   AF-A0A0F9PM37-F1
#
_cell.length_a   1.000
_cell.length_b   1.000
_cell.length_c   1.000
_cell.angle_alpha   90.00
_cell.angle_beta   90.00
_cell.angle_gamma   90.00
#
_symmetry.space_group_name_H-M   'P 1'
#
loop_
_entity.id
_entity.type
_entity.pdbx_description
1 polymer ?
#
loop_
_entity_poly.entity_id
_entity_poly.type
_entity_poly.pdbx_seq_one_letter_code
_entity_poly.pdbx_strand_id
1 'polypeptide(L)'
;MIQYKQRNIPVISMTNTDRRLVEVCQRALGGKIYDSGAISGNRKRGWKWYVMGDAVIHVARQLAPYLLSKQRQAWLLAALPTGSPGAPRGKPGRPRLHPLVIALRESAAQLIRPLNRRGARELN
;
A
#
# COMPACT_ATOMS: atom_id res chain seq x y z
N MET A 1 27.51 10.26 4.79
CA MET A 1 26.76 9.14 4.18
C MET A 1 25.27 9.42 4.36
N ILE A 2 24.56 9.90 3.34
CA ILE A 2 23.13 10.26 3.46
C ILE A 2 22.34 8.95 3.50
N GLN A 3 21.94 8.52 4.69
CA GLN A 3 20.95 7.45 4.84
C GLN A 3 19.66 7.93 4.17
N TYR A 4 19.30 7.32 3.03
CA TYR A 4 17.97 7.47 2.48
C TYR A 4 16.99 6.82 3.47
N LYS A 5 16.48 7.62 4.41
CA LYS A 5 15.38 7.26 5.32
C LYS A 5 14.28 6.70 4.42
N GLN A 6 14.05 5.38 4.47
CA GLN A 6 13.01 4.72 3.70
C GLN A 6 11.73 5.52 3.89
N ARG A 7 11.28 6.23 2.86
CA ARG A 7 9.99 6.91 2.92
C ARG A 7 8.98 5.79 3.11
N ASN A 8 8.28 5.78 4.25
CA ASN A 8 7.16 4.89 4.51
C ASN A 8 6.03 5.24 3.52
N ILE A 9 6.20 4.81 2.27
CA ILE A 9 5.23 4.97 1.21
C ILE A 9 4.21 3.88 1.45
N PRO A 10 2.94 4.23 1.73
CA PRO A 10 1.91 3.23 1.94
C PRO A 10 1.71 2.45 0.63
N VAL A 11 1.50 1.14 0.77
CA VAL A 11 1.27 0.21 -0.35
C VAL A 11 0.15 -0.75 0.03
N ILE A 12 -0.80 -0.94 -0.89
CA ILE A 12 -1.71 -2.10 -0.89
C ILE A 12 -1.33 -2.93 -2.11
N SER A 13 -1.24 -4.25 -1.94
CA SER A 13 -0.95 -5.14 -3.06
C SER A 13 -1.61 -6.50 -2.89
N MET A 14 -1.92 -7.13 -4.03
CA MET A 14 -2.39 -8.50 -4.12
C MET A 14 -1.54 -9.26 -5.13
N THR A 15 -1.15 -10.48 -4.80
CA THR A 15 -0.48 -11.41 -5.73
C THR A 15 -1.40 -12.58 -6.01
N ASN A 16 -1.52 -13.00 -7.26
CA ASN A 16 -2.32 -14.14 -7.66
C ASN A 16 -1.70 -14.88 -8.86
N THR A 17 -1.97 -16.17 -9.00
CA THR A 17 -1.61 -16.96 -10.19
C THR A 17 -2.69 -16.92 -11.27
N ASP A 18 -3.81 -16.25 -11.05
CA ASP A 18 -4.76 -15.89 -12.09
C ASP A 18 -4.67 -14.39 -12.37
N ARG A 19 -4.24 -14.06 -13.58
CA ARG A 19 -4.12 -12.68 -14.05
C ARG A 19 -5.46 -11.94 -14.04
N ARG A 20 -6.57 -12.63 -14.32
CA ARG A 20 -7.90 -12.00 -14.41
C ARG A 20 -8.30 -11.35 -13.09
N LEU A 21 -7.94 -11.98 -11.96
CA LEU A 21 -8.26 -11.46 -10.63
C LEU A 21 -7.51 -10.14 -10.33
N VAL A 22 -6.22 -10.04 -10.68
CA VAL A 22 -5.48 -8.79 -10.49
C VAL A 22 -5.94 -7.68 -11.45
N GLU A 23 -6.43 -8.05 -12.65
CA GLU A 23 -7.04 -7.12 -13.61
C GLU A 23 -8.39 -6.58 -13.13
N VAL A 24 -9.18 -7.38 -12.40
CA VAL A 24 -10.39 -6.89 -11.72
C VAL A 24 -10.01 -5.81 -10.70
N CYS A 25 -8.99 -6.03 -9.87
CA CYS A 25 -8.51 -5.01 -8.93
C CYS A 25 -8.03 -3.75 -9.65
N GLN A 26 -7.29 -3.89 -10.76
CA GLN A 26 -6.82 -2.72 -11.52
C GLN A 26 -7.98 -1.90 -12.10
N ARG A 27 -9.00 -2.57 -12.67
CA ARG A 27 -10.16 -1.89 -13.24
C ARG A 27 -11.01 -1.19 -12.17
N ALA A 28 -11.19 -1.83 -11.01
CA ALA A 28 -12.02 -1.29 -9.94
C ALA A 28 -11.32 -0.20 -9.10
N LEU A 29 -10.01 -0.34 -8.86
CA LEU A 29 -9.28 0.44 -7.85
C LEU A 29 -8.07 1.20 -8.42
N GLY A 30 -7.83 1.11 -9.73
CA GLY A 30 -6.66 1.68 -10.38
C GLY A 30 -5.37 0.94 -10.04
N GLY A 31 -4.23 1.64 -10.04
CA GLY A 31 -2.93 1.04 -9.72
C GLY A 31 -2.23 0.39 -10.92
N LYS A 32 -1.26 -0.48 -10.62
CA LYS A 32 -0.40 -1.11 -11.63
C LYS A 32 -0.33 -2.61 -11.42
N ILE A 33 -0.21 -3.34 -12.52
CA ILE A 33 0.06 -4.77 -12.53
C ILE A 33 1.48 -4.98 -13.04
N TYR A 34 2.20 -5.94 -12.46
CA TYR A 34 3.43 -6.46 -13.02
C TYR A 34 3.49 -7.97 -12.89
N ASP A 35 4.23 -8.59 -13.81
CA ASP A 35 4.57 -10.01 -13.73
C ASP A 35 5.60 -10.21 -12.61
N SER A 36 5.26 -11.04 -11.61
CA SER A 36 6.18 -11.31 -10.51
C SER A 36 7.24 -12.37 -10.85
N GLY A 37 7.18 -12.95 -12.05
CA GLY A 37 8.06 -14.02 -12.52
C GLY A 37 7.94 -15.31 -11.70
N ALA A 38 8.65 -16.35 -12.13
CA ALA A 38 8.98 -17.49 -11.29
C ALA A 38 10.38 -17.25 -10.69
N ILE A 39 10.44 -16.71 -9.48
CA ILE A 39 11.73 -16.31 -8.85
C ILE A 39 12.54 -17.54 -8.39
N SER A 40 11.90 -18.69 -8.18
CA SER A 40 12.56 -19.96 -7.81
C SER A 40 11.74 -21.16 -8.26
N GLY A 41 12.37 -22.34 -8.34
CA GLY A 41 11.73 -23.57 -8.85
C GLY A 41 10.43 -23.98 -8.15
N ASN A 42 10.21 -23.54 -6.91
CA ASN A 42 9.00 -23.85 -6.13
C ASN A 42 7.94 -22.73 -6.15
N ARG A 43 8.17 -21.63 -6.88
CA ARG A 43 7.17 -20.56 -7.03
C ARG A 43 6.58 -20.57 -8.43
N LYS A 44 5.26 -20.80 -8.50
CA LYS A 44 4.48 -20.60 -9.71
C LYS A 44 4.60 -19.14 -10.16
N ARG A 45 4.70 -18.93 -11.48
CA ARG A 45 4.56 -17.59 -12.07
C ARG A 45 3.23 -16.98 -11.61
N GLY A 46 3.27 -15.69 -11.31
CA GLY A 46 2.09 -14.97 -10.85
C GLY A 46 2.14 -13.52 -11.25
N TRP A 47 1.06 -12.82 -10.95
CA TRP A 47 0.90 -11.40 -11.21
C TRP A 47 0.67 -10.69 -9.90
N LYS A 48 1.24 -9.50 -9.78
CA LYS A 48 1.04 -8.63 -8.63
C LYS A 48 0.40 -7.33 -9.05
N TRP A 49 -0.77 -7.05 -8.49
CA TRP A 49 -1.38 -5.74 -8.51
C TRP A 49 -0.94 -4.95 -7.28
N TYR A 50 -0.68 -3.65 -7.46
CA TYR A 50 -0.37 -2.76 -6.34
C TYR A 50 -0.80 -1.31 -6.58
N VAL A 51 -1.08 -0.63 -5.47
CA VAL A 51 -1.33 0.81 -5.38
C VAL A 51 -0.34 1.36 -4.36
N MET A 52 0.20 2.56 -4.62
CA MET A 52 1.24 3.17 -3.77
C MET A 52 1.03 4.67 -3.56
N GLY A 53 1.46 5.18 -2.41
CA GLY A 53 1.35 6.59 -2.04
C GLY A 53 -0.10 6.99 -1.76
N ASP A 54 -0.46 8.23 -2.07
CA ASP A 54 -1.76 8.80 -1.66
C ASP A 54 -2.97 8.07 -2.24
N ALA A 55 -2.82 7.41 -3.39
CA ALA A 55 -3.88 6.55 -3.95
C ALA A 55 -4.26 5.39 -3.02
N VAL A 56 -3.35 4.94 -2.14
CA VAL A 56 -3.65 3.90 -1.14
C VAL A 56 -4.69 4.38 -0.14
N ILE A 57 -4.69 5.66 0.21
CA ILE A 57 -5.62 6.22 1.20
C ILE A 57 -7.06 6.08 0.68
N HIS A 58 -7.27 6.39 -0.60
CA HIS A 58 -8.57 6.24 -1.24
C HIS A 58 -9.01 4.78 -1.33
N VAL A 59 -8.12 3.90 -1.79
CA VAL A 59 -8.40 2.46 -1.87
C VAL A 59 -8.69 1.86 -0.49
N ALA A 60 -7.92 2.26 0.53
CA ALA A 60 -8.13 1.80 1.90
C ALA A 60 -9.51 2.21 2.44
N ARG A 61 -9.98 3.44 2.14
CA ARG A 61 -11.32 3.90 2.52
C ARG A 61 -12.43 3.07 1.87
N GLN A 62 -12.26 2.69 0.61
CA GLN A 62 -13.23 1.85 -0.09
C GLN A 62 -13.25 0.41 0.44
N LEU A 63 -12.08 -0.15 0.78
CA LEU A 63 -11.97 -1.54 1.21
C LEU A 63 -12.27 -1.74 2.70
N ALA A 64 -11.94 -0.78 3.57
CA ALA A 64 -12.03 -0.94 5.03
C ALA A 64 -13.39 -1.48 5.55
N PRO A 65 -14.56 -1.07 5.01
CA PRO A 65 -15.85 -1.60 5.45
C PRO A 65 -16.06 -3.10 5.17
N TYR A 66 -15.35 -3.66 4.19
CA TYR A 66 -15.57 -5.02 3.70
C TYR A 66 -14.47 -6.01 4.11
N LEU A 67 -13.39 -5.52 4.73
CA LEU A 67 -12.27 -6.36 5.15
C LEU A 67 -12.55 -7.01 6.51
N LEU A 68 -12.36 -8.33 6.58
CA LEU A 68 -12.48 -9.09 7.84
C LEU A 68 -11.14 -9.22 8.58
N SER A 69 -10.08 -9.61 7.87
CA SER A 69 -8.79 -10.00 8.49
C SER A 69 -7.70 -8.94 8.39
N LYS A 70 -7.97 -7.87 7.63
CA LYS A 70 -7.03 -6.77 7.36
C LYS A 70 -7.69 -5.41 7.65
N GLN A 71 -8.71 -5.42 8.49
CA GLN A 71 -9.59 -4.26 8.70
C GLN A 71 -8.82 -3.14 9.39
N ARG A 72 -8.08 -3.46 10.47
CA ARG A 72 -7.34 -2.47 11.24
C ARG A 72 -6.22 -1.80 10.43
N GLN A 73 -5.50 -2.57 9.62
CA GLN A 73 -4.47 -2.06 8.71
C GLN A 73 -5.11 -1.12 7.68
N ALA A 74 -6.27 -1.47 7.13
CA ALA A 74 -6.99 -0.61 6.19
C ALA A 74 -7.50 0.69 6.84
N TRP A 75 -8.05 0.63 8.05
CA TRP A 75 -8.46 1.83 8.80
C TRP A 75 -7.28 2.77 9.07
N LEU A 76 -6.14 2.23 9.51
CA LEU A 76 -4.93 3.02 9.73
C LEU A 76 -4.43 3.71 8.45
N LEU A 77 -4.53 3.03 7.30
CA LEU A 77 -4.18 3.61 6.01
C LEU A 77 -5.21 4.67 5.55
N ALA A 78 -6.51 4.42 5.78
CA ALA A 78 -7.60 5.31 5.42
C ALA A 78 -7.58 6.64 6.19
N ALA A 79 -7.05 6.62 7.42
CA ALA A 79 -6.89 7.77 8.31
C ALA A 79 -5.67 8.64 7.98
N LEU A 80 -4.77 8.18 7.10
CA LEU A 80 -3.59 8.98 6.74
C LEU A 80 -3.99 10.26 6.00
N PRO A 81 -3.31 11.38 6.27
CA PRO A 81 -3.49 12.59 5.46
C PRO A 81 -2.88 12.40 4.08
N THR A 82 -3.57 12.93 3.08
CA THR A 82 -3.01 13.15 1.74
C THR A 82 -2.00 14.29 1.81
N GLY A 83 -0.86 14.14 1.15
CA GLY A 83 0.19 15.16 1.20
C GLY A 83 -0.07 16.27 0.18
N SER A 84 -0.91 17.24 0.52
CA SER A 84 -1.23 18.50 -0.21
C SER A 84 -1.58 18.43 -1.72
N PRO A 85 -2.42 19.36 -2.21
CA PRO A 85 -2.85 19.43 -3.60
C PRO A 85 -1.69 19.91 -4.48
N GLY A 86 -1.45 19.24 -5.61
CA GLY A 86 -0.53 19.73 -6.64
C GLY A 86 0.81 19.01 -6.67
N ALA A 87 0.85 17.90 -7.43
CA ALA A 87 1.71 17.82 -8.61
C ALA A 87 1.62 16.40 -9.20
N PRO A 88 1.47 16.26 -10.52
CA PRO A 88 1.70 15.00 -11.22
C PRO A 88 3.08 14.41 -10.93
N ARG A 89 3.21 13.07 -10.95
CA ARG A 89 4.50 12.37 -10.78
C ARG A 89 5.43 12.70 -11.95
N GLY A 90 6.67 13.14 -11.66
CA GLY A 90 7.74 13.16 -12.68
C GLY A 90 8.64 14.41 -12.75
N LYS A 91 8.35 15.51 -12.06
CA LYS A 91 9.20 16.72 -12.16
C LYS A 91 10.22 16.84 -11.01
N PRO A 92 11.50 17.17 -11.29
CA PRO A 92 12.46 17.56 -10.27
C PRO A 92 11.95 18.82 -9.54
N GLY A 93 12.13 18.89 -8.21
CA GLY A 93 11.69 20.03 -7.39
C GLY A 93 10.38 19.86 -6.61
N ARG A 94 9.85 18.64 -6.45
CA ARG A 94 8.62 18.43 -5.67
C ARG A 94 8.77 18.88 -4.21
N PRO A 95 7.75 19.58 -3.65
CA PRO A 95 7.76 19.98 -2.26
C PRO A 95 7.87 18.72 -1.38
N ARG A 96 8.73 18.81 -0.36
CA ARG A 96 8.82 17.76 0.67
C ARG A 96 7.45 17.62 1.33
N LEU A 97 7.05 16.39 1.63
CA LEU A 97 5.86 16.16 2.47
C LEU A 97 5.99 16.97 3.75
N HIS A 98 4.89 17.59 4.19
CA HIS A 98 4.88 18.32 5.44
C HIS A 98 5.39 17.42 6.58
N PRO A 99 6.27 17.90 7.49
CA PRO A 99 6.83 17.07 8.57
C PRO A 99 5.78 16.30 9.38
N LEU A 100 4.63 16.93 9.65
CA LEU A 100 3.50 16.27 10.31
C LEU A 100 2.96 15.06 9.53
N VAL A 101 2.83 15.16 8.20
CA VAL A 101 2.39 14.05 7.34
C VAL A 101 3.40 12.90 7.39
N ILE A 102 4.70 13.23 7.44
CA ILE A 102 5.76 12.24 7.59
C ILE A 102 5.63 11.53 8.94
N ALA A 103 5.50 12.27 10.04
CA ALA A 103 5.33 11.71 11.37
C ALA A 103 4.10 10.79 11.47
N LEU A 104 2.94 11.23 10.96
CA LEU A 104 1.71 10.44 10.95
C LEU A 104 1.88 9.13 10.15
N ARG A 105 2.57 9.16 9.00
CA ARG A 105 2.88 7.96 8.22
C ARG A 105 3.83 7.03 8.94
N GLU A 106 4.82 7.56 9.65
CA GLU A 106 5.74 6.77 10.47
C GLU A 106 5.01 6.10 11.64
N SER A 107 4.13 6.81 12.34
CA SER A 107 3.29 6.26 13.41
C SER A 107 2.36 5.16 12.90
N ALA A 108 1.67 5.37 11.77
CA ALA A 108 0.82 4.34 11.18
C ALA A 108 1.63 3.10 10.78
N ALA A 109 2.82 3.27 10.20
CA ALA A 109 3.69 2.16 9.86
C ALA A 109 4.13 1.36 11.09
N GLN A 110 4.41 2.02 12.21
CA GLN A 110 4.71 1.37 13.48
C GLN A 110 3.53 0.54 14.00
N LEU A 111 2.29 1.03 13.86
CA LEU A 111 1.07 0.31 14.24
C LEU A 111 0.77 -0.88 13.31
N ILE A 112 1.05 -0.76 12.01
CA ILE A 112 0.78 -1.82 11.02
C ILE A 112 1.81 -2.95 11.09
N ARG A 113 3.08 -2.66 11.38
CA ARG A 113 4.15 -3.67 11.46
C ARG A 113 3.80 -4.90 12.31
N PRO A 114 3.32 -4.78 13.56
CA PRO A 114 2.93 -5.95 14.33
C PRO A 114 1.72 -6.67 13.73
N LEU A 115 0.77 -5.96 13.10
CA LEU A 115 -0.42 -6.53 12.45
C LEU A 115 -0.11 -7.34 11.18
N ASN A 116 1.07 -7.15 10.59
CA ASN A 116 1.54 -7.91 9.44
C ASN A 116 2.32 -9.18 9.82
N ARG A 117 2.57 -9.42 11.11
CA ARG A 117 3.22 -10.66 11.56
C ARG A 117 2.26 -11.83 11.37
N ARG A 118 2.76 -12.93 10.79
CA ARG A 118 1.99 -14.17 10.57
C ARG A 118 1.45 -14.67 11.91
N GLY A 119 0.16 -14.99 11.97
CA GLY A 119 -0.50 -15.51 13.18
C GLY A 119 -0.96 -14.46 14.19
N ALA A 120 -0.81 -13.16 13.90
CA ALA A 120 -1.47 -12.12 14.70
C ALA A 120 -2.99 -12.29 14.59
N ARG A 121 -3.64 -12.84 15.62
CA ARG A 121 -5.09 -12.84 15.75
C ARG A 121 -5.54 -11.40 15.99
N GLU A 122 -6.38 -10.86 15.12
CA GLU A 122 -7.17 -9.67 15.44
C GLU A 122 -8.24 -10.17 16.43
N LEU A 123 -8.07 -9.83 17.71
CA LEU A 123 -9.14 -9.99 18.68
C LEU A 123 -10.20 -8.96 18.29
N ASN A 124 -11.36 -9.45 17.84
CA ASN A 124 -12.55 -8.64 17.60
C ASN A 124 -13.00 -7.96 18.89
#